data_AF-A0A937ITN9-F1
#
_entry.id   AF-A0A937ITN9-F1
#
_cell.length_a   1.000
_cell.length_b   1.000
_cell.length_c   1.000
_cell.angle_alpha   90.00
_cell.angle_beta   90.00
_cell.angle_gamma   90.00
#
_symmetry.space_group_name_H-M   'P 1'
#
loop_
_entity.id
_entity.type
_entity.pdbx_description
1 polymer ?
#
loop_
_entity_poly.entity_id
_entity_poly.type
_entity_poly.pdbx_seq_one_letter_code
_entity_poly.pdbx_strand_id
1 'polypeptide(L)' 'MPYSSPLEDTKFVLENLLQPHNDLDDTTIDAVLSEAGKLADNYLAPLNHFGDK' A
#
# COMPACT_ATOMS: atom_id res chain seq x y z
N MET A 1 -9.31 -9.85 -12.09
CA MET A 1 -9.89 -8.98 -11.03
C MET A 1 -9.09 -7.70 -11.00
N PRO A 2 -9.72 -6.53 -10.77
CA PRO A 2 -8.96 -5.31 -10.48
C PRO A 2 -8.16 -5.53 -9.20
N TYR A 3 -6.90 -5.11 -9.18
CA TYR A 3 -6.10 -5.08 -7.96
C TYR A 3 -6.62 -3.95 -7.07
N SER A 4 -6.67 -4.20 -5.77
CA SER A 4 -7.04 -3.22 -4.75
C SER A 4 -6.04 -3.34 -3.61
N SER A 5 -5.39 -2.23 -3.27
CA SER A 5 -4.37 -2.23 -2.24
C SER A 5 -4.97 -2.47 -0.83
N PRO A 6 -4.41 -3.40 -0.03
CA PRO A 6 -4.92 -3.72 1.32
C PRO A 6 -4.38 -2.74 2.36
N LEU A 7 -4.71 -1.45 2.22
CA LEU A 7 -4.12 -0.39 3.04
C LEU A 7 -4.41 -0.55 4.54
N GLU A 8 -5.66 -0.85 4.89
CA GLU A 8 -6.09 -1.02 6.29
C GLU A 8 -5.35 -2.18 6.98
N ASP A 9 -5.25 -3.32 6.30
CA ASP A 9 -4.59 -4.52 6.83
C ASP A 9 -3.08 -4.30 6.97
N THR A 10 -2.46 -3.63 5.99
CA THR A 10 -1.04 -3.30 6.03
C THR A 10 -0.73 -2.33 7.17
N LYS A 11 -1.58 -1.32 7.38
CA LYS A 11 -1.46 -0.38 8.49
C LYS A 11 -1.63 -1.09 9.84
N PHE A 12 -2.62 -1.97 9.96
CA PHE A 12 -2.84 -2.75 11.17
C PHE A 12 -1.59 -3.55 11.58
N VAL A 13 -0.94 -4.20 10.62
CA VAL A 13 0.30 -4.96 10.86
C VAL A 13 1.42 -4.05 11.39
N LEU A 14 1.63 -2.89 10.77
CA LEU A 14 2.67 -1.93 11.16
C LEU A 14 2.46 -1.37 12.56
N GLU A 15 1.21 -1.10 12.94
CA GLU A 15 0.87 -0.50 14.23
C GLU A 15 0.78 -1.51 15.38
N ASN A 16 0.36 -2.75 15.11
CA ASN A 16 -0.06 -3.67 16.17
C ASN A 16 0.78 -4.95 16.26
N LEU A 17 1.43 -5.37 15.17
CA LEU A 17 2.11 -6.68 15.11
C LEU A 17 3.64 -6.57 15.03
N LEU A 18 4.14 -5.48 14.46
CA LEU A 18 5.58 -5.24 14.30
C LEU A 18 6.16 -4.39 15.43
N GLN A 19 7.49 -4.35 15.51
CA GLN A 19 8.16 -3.50 16.49
C GLN A 19 7.89 -2.03 16.18
N PRO A 20 7.69 -1.17 17.20
CA PRO A 20 7.43 0.24 17.00
C PRO A 20 8.53 0.91 16.18
N HIS A 21 8.13 1.66 15.16
CA HIS A 21 9.04 2.43 14.33
C HIS A 21 9.08 3.88 14.84
N ASN A 22 10.04 4.20 15.72
CA ASN A 22 10.16 5.53 16.36
C ASN A 22 10.40 6.68 15.36
N ASP A 23 10.79 6.34 14.13
CA ASP A 23 11.18 7.28 13.09
C ASP A 23 10.03 7.64 12.15
N LEU A 24 8.88 6.97 12.29
CA LEU A 24 7.71 7.10 11.43
C LEU A 24 6.48 7.42 12.27
N ASP A 25 5.84 8.55 11.99
CA ASP A 25 4.54 8.87 12.56
C ASP A 25 3.40 8.26 11.73
N ASP A 26 2.24 8.10 12.37
CA ASP A 26 1.04 7.50 11.76
C ASP A 26 0.63 8.24 10.48
N THR A 27 0.82 9.57 10.44
CA THR A 27 0.44 10.39 9.29
C THR A 27 1.32 10.11 8.08
N THR A 28 2.60 9.85 8.30
CA THR A 28 3.58 9.49 7.28
C THR A 28 3.29 8.09 6.76
N ILE A 29 2.95 7.15 7.66
CA ILE A 29 2.54 5.79 7.27
C ILE A 29 1.30 5.86 6.38
N ASP A 30 0.28 6.61 6.78
CA ASP A 30 -0.95 6.79 5.99
C ASP A 30 -0.69 7.40 4.62
N ALA A 31 0.12 8.47 4.56
CA ALA A 31 0.45 9.13 3.31
C ALA A 31 1.19 8.19 2.35
N VAL A 32 2.19 7.46 2.85
CA VAL A 32 2.98 6.53 2.03
C VAL A 32 2.11 5.37 1.53
N LEU A 33 1.33 4.75 2.41
CA LEU A 33 0.43 3.65 2.03
C LEU A 33 -0.61 4.12 1.01
N SER A 34 -1.21 5.29 1.20
CA SER A 34 -2.20 5.85 0.28
C SER A 34 -1.62 6.14 -1.10
N GLU A 35 -0.47 6.81 -1.18
CA GLU A 35 0.16 7.13 -2.47
C GLU A 35 0.68 5.89 -3.20
N ALA A 36 1.28 4.94 -2.46
CA ALA A 36 1.70 3.66 -3.03
C ALA A 36 0.48 2.86 -3.54
N GLY A 37 -0.62 2.87 -2.79
CA GLY A 37 -1.86 2.22 -3.20
C GLY A 37 -2.46 2.83 -4.46
N LYS A 38 -2.52 4.17 -4.54
CA LYS A 38 -2.97 4.87 -5.76
C LYS A 38 -2.11 4.52 -6.97
N LEU A 39 -0.79 4.44 -6.80
CA LEU A 39 0.14 4.04 -7.85
C LEU A 39 -0.13 2.60 -8.31
N ALA A 40 -0.24 1.68 -7.36
CA ALA A 40 -0.44 0.27 -7.65
C ALA A 40 -1.80 -0.01 -8.32
N ASP A 41 -2.87 0.55 -7.79
CA ASP A 41 -4.24 0.32 -8.25
C ASP A 41 -4.49 0.94 -9.62
N ASN A 42 -4.05 2.19 -9.84
CA ASN A 42 -4.43 2.95 -11.02
C ASN A 42 -3.41 2.90 -12.18
N TYR A 43 -2.15 2.58 -11.90
CA TYR A 43 -1.09 2.66 -12.91
C TYR A 43 -0.37 1.33 -13.12
N LEU A 44 -0.05 0.58 -12.07
CA LEU A 44 0.67 -0.68 -12.22
C LEU A 44 -0.25 -1.83 -12.60
N ALA A 45 -1.36 -2.01 -11.87
CA ALA A 45 -2.28 -3.12 -12.08
C ALA A 45 -2.88 -3.16 -13.50
N PRO A 46 -3.27 -2.03 -14.13
CA PRO A 46 -3.78 -2.06 -15.50
C PRO A 46 -2.75 -2.54 -16.53
N LEU A 47 -1.45 -2.31 -16.29
CA LEU A 47 -0.37 -2.71 -17.18
C LEU A 47 -0.09 -4.21 -17.13
N ASN A 48 -0.50 -4.91 -16.06
CA ASN A 48 -0.23 -6.34 -15.88
C ASN A 48 -0.78 -7.19 -17.05
N HIS A 49 -2.02 -6.93 -17.50
CA HIS A 49 -2.59 -7.66 -18.64
C HIS A 49 -1.88 -7.36 -19.97
N PHE A 50 -1.31 -6.16 -20.14
CA PHE A 50 -0.56 -5.83 -21.35
C PHE A 50 0.83 -6.48 -21.37
N GLY A 51 1.47 -6.63 -20.21
CA GLY A 51 2.80 -7.24 -20.08
C GLY A 51 2.82 -8.77 -20.15
N ASP A 52 1.69 -9.42 -19.94
CA ASP A 52 1.53 -10.89 -20.03
C ASP A 52 1.34 -11.40 -21.48
N LYS A 53 1.38 -10.49 -22.47
CA LYS A 53 1.26 -10.79 -23.91
C LYS A 53 2.62 -10.86 -24.59
#